data_AF-A0A1M4X0E1-F1
#
_entry.id   AF-A0A1M4X0E1-F1
#
_cell.length_a   1.000
_cell.length_b   1.000
_cell.length_c   1.000
_cell.angle_alpha   90.00
_cell.angle_beta   90.00
_cell.angle_gamma   90.00
#
_symmetry.space_group_name_H-M   'P 1'
#
loop_
_entity.id
_entity.type
_entity.pdbx_description
1 polymer ?
#
loop_
_entity_poly.entity_id
_entity_poly.type
_entity_poly.pdbx_seq_one_letter_code
_entity_poly.pdbx_strand_id
1 'polypeptide(L)'
;MPIYWAFLTYMLLKPGEENQEYWFMFNGIDKVLHLSIFAMLGFCFIATFPKIKFSYFFQIILIYAFLTEILQEEMGLGRSMESLDVVADTIGCLIGYYIYKVLIKRFF
;
A
#
# COMPACT_ATOMS: atom_id res chain seq x y z
N MET A 1 13.23 -12.73 -13.16
CA MET A 1 11.96 -11.95 -13.05
C MET A 1 11.08 -12.37 -11.89
N PRO A 2 10.69 -13.65 -11.68
CA PRO A 2 9.76 -14.02 -10.60
C PRO A 2 10.31 -13.82 -9.17
N ILE A 3 11.62 -13.97 -8.99
CA ILE A 3 12.29 -13.78 -7.69
C ILE A 3 12.12 -12.34 -7.17
N TYR A 4 12.20 -11.34 -8.05
CA TYR A 4 12.10 -9.93 -7.66
C TYR A 4 10.70 -9.57 -7.14
N TRP A 5 9.65 -10.02 -7.85
CA TRP A 5 8.26 -9.81 -7.42
C TRP A 5 7.96 -10.52 -6.10
N ALA A 6 8.39 -11.77 -5.96
CA ALA A 6 8.20 -12.50 -4.71
C ALA A 6 8.89 -11.82 -3.53
N PHE A 7 10.11 -11.29 -3.74
CA PHE A 7 10.84 -10.53 -2.72
C PHE A 7 10.13 -9.22 -2.34
N LEU A 8 9.65 -8.44 -3.32
CA LEU A 8 8.90 -7.22 -3.05
C LEU A 8 7.59 -7.50 -2.32
N THR A 9 6.85 -8.52 -2.73
CA THR A 9 5.63 -8.93 -2.03
C THR A 9 5.95 -9.39 -0.61
N TYR A 10 7.00 -10.18 -0.41
CA TYR A 10 7.45 -10.54 0.93
C TYR A 10 7.79 -9.31 1.78
N MET A 11 8.51 -8.33 1.22
CA MET A 11 8.83 -7.08 1.92
C MET A 11 7.59 -6.24 2.24
N LEU A 12 6.58 -6.24 1.36
CA LEU A 12 5.30 -5.56 1.59
C LEU A 12 4.53 -6.19 2.75
N LEU A 13 4.52 -7.52 2.82
CA LEU A 13 3.74 -8.27 3.81
C LEU A 13 4.47 -8.42 5.15
N LYS A 14 5.80 -8.42 5.15
CA LYS A 14 6.59 -8.55 6.39
C LYS A 14 6.23 -7.38 7.33
N PRO A 15 5.82 -7.65 8.58
CA PRO A 15 5.49 -6.60 9.52
C PRO A 15 6.69 -5.69 9.77
N GLY A 16 6.44 -4.38 9.85
CA GLY A 16 7.39 -3.46 10.44
C GLY A 16 7.48 -3.79 11.92
N GLU A 17 8.56 -4.43 12.35
CA GLU A 17 8.77 -4.67 13.78
C GLU A 17 8.77 -3.32 14.50
N GLU A 18 7.86 -3.11 15.46
CA GLU A 18 7.92 -2.00 16.42
C GLU A 18 9.09 -2.16 17.41
N ASN A 19 10.18 -2.77 16.98
CA ASN A 19 11.40 -2.80 17.74
C ASN A 19 11.99 -1.39 17.65
N GLN A 20 12.36 -0.80 18.77
CA GLN A 20 13.04 0.50 18.82
C GLN A 20 14.50 0.41 18.28
N GLU A 21 14.77 -0.40 17.25
CA GLU A 21 16.13 -0.58 16.73
C GLU A 21 16.67 0.69 16.09
N TYR A 22 15.79 1.55 15.58
CA TYR A 22 16.12 2.84 14.99
C TYR A 22 15.38 3.98 15.68
N TRP A 23 16.05 5.13 15.78
CA TRP A 23 15.56 6.33 16.46
C TRP A 23 14.26 6.93 15.89
N PHE A 24 13.86 6.52 14.68
CA PHE A 24 12.64 6.96 14.01
C PHE A 24 11.50 5.94 14.09
N MET A 25 11.71 4.75 14.69
CA MET A 25 10.63 3.78 14.90
C MET A 25 9.80 4.22 16.12
N PHE A 26 8.51 4.45 15.90
CA PHE A 26 7.55 4.83 16.93
C PHE A 26 6.31 3.94 16.84
N ASN A 27 5.51 3.89 17.90
CA ASN A 27 4.28 3.07 17.90
C ASN A 27 3.32 3.55 16.80
N GLY A 28 2.89 2.65 15.93
CA GLY A 28 2.08 2.98 14.76
C GLY A 28 2.87 3.41 13.51
N ILE A 29 4.22 3.35 13.51
CA ILE A 29 5.05 3.55 12.31
C ILE A 29 4.61 2.65 11.16
N ASP A 30 4.19 1.44 11.48
CA ASP A 30 3.76 0.42 10.52
C ASP A 30 2.56 0.90 9.68
N LYS A 31 1.56 1.54 10.31
CA LYS A 31 0.42 2.15 9.60
C LYS A 31 0.84 3.30 8.68
N VAL A 32 1.86 4.06 9.06
CA VAL A 32 2.42 5.13 8.23
C VAL A 32 3.15 4.53 7.03
N LEU A 33 3.87 3.42 7.22
CA LEU A 33 4.53 2.69 6.15
C LEU A 33 3.51 2.15 5.15
N HIS A 34 2.46 1.47 5.62
CA HIS A 34 1.31 1.02 4.81
C HIS A 34 0.74 2.17 3.98
N LEU A 35 0.35 3.28 4.63
CA LEU A 35 -0.16 4.47 3.94
C LEU A 35 0.80 4.99 2.86
N SER A 36 2.10 5.08 3.15
CA SER A 36 3.10 5.65 2.24
C SER A 36 3.39 4.75 1.02
N ILE A 37 3.52 3.44 1.25
CA ILE A 37 3.80 2.46 0.18
C ILE A 37 2.58 2.34 -0.73
N PHE A 38 1.37 2.26 -0.15
CA PHE A 38 0.16 2.20 -0.95
C PHE A 38 -0.14 3.52 -1.66
N ALA A 39 0.28 4.68 -1.12
CA ALA A 39 0.25 5.93 -1.88
C ALA A 39 1.16 5.91 -3.11
N MET A 40 2.38 5.38 -2.97
CA MET A 40 3.26 5.18 -4.12
C MET A 40 2.65 4.18 -5.11
N LEU A 41 2.05 3.09 -4.64
CA LEU A 41 1.36 2.11 -5.48
C LEU A 41 0.22 2.75 -6.27
N GLY A 42 -0.69 3.47 -5.61
CA GLY A 42 -1.82 4.15 -6.24
C GLY A 42 -1.36 5.18 -7.28
N PHE A 43 -0.31 5.94 -6.98
CA PHE A 43 0.32 6.87 -7.92
C PHE A 43 0.88 6.15 -9.15
N CYS A 44 1.70 5.11 -8.96
CA CYS A 44 2.28 4.32 -10.05
C CYS A 44 1.21 3.62 -10.90
N PHE A 45 0.16 3.13 -10.26
CA PHE A 45 -0.95 2.47 -10.94
C PHE A 45 -1.63 3.43 -11.92
N ILE A 46 -2.02 4.62 -11.47
CA ILE A 46 -2.70 5.59 -12.34
C ILE A 46 -1.73 6.20 -13.37
N ALA A 47 -0.44 6.33 -13.06
CA ALA A 47 0.57 6.73 -14.02
C ALA A 47 0.73 5.72 -15.16
N THR A 48 0.60 4.43 -14.86
CA THR A 48 0.65 3.34 -15.84
C THR A 48 -0.64 3.24 -16.66
N PHE A 49 -1.79 3.40 -16.01
CA PHE A 49 -3.12 3.27 -16.62
C PHE A 49 -3.94 4.57 -16.53
N PRO A 50 -3.50 5.69 -17.14
CA PRO A 50 -4.09 7.02 -16.91
C PRO A 50 -5.56 7.15 -17.33
N LYS A 51 -6.04 6.24 -18.19
CA LYS A 51 -7.40 6.20 -18.72
C LYS A 51 -8.34 5.26 -17.97
N ILE A 52 -7.89 4.58 -16.91
CA ILE A 52 -8.75 3.69 -16.14
C ILE A 52 -9.90 4.48 -15.48
N LYS A 53 -11.11 3.88 -15.43
CA LYS A 53 -12.23 4.47 -14.69
C LYS A 53 -11.95 4.41 -13.19
N PHE A 54 -12.34 5.45 -12.47
CA PHE A 54 -12.16 5.51 -11.02
C PHE A 54 -12.80 4.32 -10.29
N SER A 55 -13.98 3.85 -10.74
CA SER A 55 -14.64 2.69 -10.15
C SER A 55 -13.81 1.41 -10.24
N TYR A 56 -13.13 1.17 -11.38
CA TYR A 56 -12.26 0.01 -11.54
C TYR A 56 -11.00 0.15 -10.71
N PHE A 57 -10.39 1.33 -10.69
CA PHE A 57 -9.26 1.64 -9.82
C PHE A 57 -9.61 1.33 -8.36
N PHE A 58 -10.74 1.87 -7.87
CA PHE A 58 -11.21 1.70 -6.50
C PHE A 58 -11.47 0.23 -6.15
N GLN A 59 -12.15 -0.52 -7.02
CA GLN A 59 -12.40 -1.95 -6.81
C GLN A 59 -11.09 -2.75 -6.75
N ILE A 60 -10.14 -2.48 -7.65
CA ILE A 60 -8.85 -3.17 -7.69
C ILE A 60 -8.05 -2.90 -6.41
N ILE A 61 -7.92 -1.64 -5.99
CA ILE A 61 -7.14 -1.31 -4.77
C ILE A 61 -7.80 -1.89 -3.52
N LEU A 62 -9.14 -1.94 -3.47
CA LEU A 62 -9.85 -2.48 -2.31
C LEU A 62 -9.65 -3.99 -2.22
N ILE A 63 -9.81 -4.71 -3.33
CA ILE A 63 -9.51 -6.15 -3.40
C ILE A 63 -8.05 -6.41 -3.03
N TYR A 64 -7.13 -5.57 -3.52
CA TYR A 64 -5.71 -5.71 -3.24
C TYR A 64 -5.38 -5.49 -1.76
N ALA A 65 -5.94 -4.46 -1.12
CA ALA A 65 -5.76 -4.18 0.31
C ALA A 65 -6.29 -5.31 1.21
N PHE A 66 -7.46 -5.90 0.87
CA PHE A 66 -7.94 -7.08 1.58
C PHE A 66 -7.05 -8.30 1.36
N LEU A 67 -6.58 -8.50 0.13
CA LEU A 67 -5.73 -9.63 -0.22
C LEU A 67 -4.38 -9.55 0.51
N THR A 68 -3.78 -8.35 0.62
CA THR A 68 -2.52 -8.16 1.34
C THR A 68 -2.68 -8.48 2.83
N GLU A 69 -3.77 -8.04 3.46
CA GLU A 69 -4.04 -8.36 4.85
C GLU A 69 -4.25 -9.86 5.11
N ILE A 70 -5.00 -10.54 4.25
CA ILE A 70 -5.18 -12.01 4.34
C ILE A 70 -3.83 -12.71 4.18
N LEU A 71 -3.02 -12.29 3.21
CA LEU A 71 -1.71 -12.88 2.99
C LEU A 71 -0.73 -12.58 4.14
N GLN A 72 -0.83 -11.42 4.80
CA GLN A 72 -0.03 -11.08 5.99
C GLN A 72 -0.38 -11.99 7.17
N GLU A 73 -1.67 -12.23 7.40
CA GLU A 73 -2.12 -13.17 8.44
C GLU A 73 -1.64 -14.60 8.15
N GLU A 74 -1.79 -15.07 6.91
CA GLU A 74 -1.36 -16.41 6.50
C GLU A 74 0.16 -16.62 6.56
N MET A 75 0.96 -15.55 6.50
CA MET A 75 2.41 -15.65 6.69
C MET A 75 2.80 -16.05 8.13
N GLY A 76 1.89 -15.95 9.10
CA GLY A 76 2.11 -16.46 10.46
C GLY A 76 3.25 -15.76 11.22
N LEU A 77 3.64 -14.55 10.81
CA LEU A 77 4.74 -13.78 11.42
C LEU A 77 4.32 -13.04 12.71
N GLY A 78 3.23 -13.48 13.36
CA GLY A 78 2.72 -12.89 14.60
C GLY A 78 1.84 -11.66 14.43
N ARG A 79 1.39 -11.34 13.21
CA ARG A 79 0.41 -10.28 12.92
C ARG A 79 -0.96 -10.90 12.64
N SER A 80 -2.01 -10.37 13.26
CA SER A 80 -3.40 -10.66 12.89
C SER A 80 -3.90 -9.67 11.86
N MET A 81 -4.88 -10.05 11.05
CA MET A 81 -5.58 -9.12 10.17
C MET A 81 -6.08 -7.90 10.97
N GLU A 82 -5.72 -6.69 10.52
CA GLU A 82 -6.14 -5.45 11.16
C GLU A 82 -6.94 -4.60 10.16
N SER A 83 -8.21 -4.35 10.46
CA SER A 83 -9.07 -3.57 9.56
C SER A 83 -8.56 -2.13 9.34
N LEU A 84 -7.74 -1.60 10.25
CA LEU A 84 -7.12 -0.29 10.09
C LEU A 84 -6.05 -0.27 8.99
N ASP A 85 -5.42 -1.41 8.69
CA ASP A 85 -4.41 -1.50 7.62
C ASP A 85 -5.11 -1.47 6.26
N VAL A 86 -6.23 -2.18 6.09
CA VAL A 86 -7.07 -2.05 4.88
C VAL A 86 -7.48 -0.59 4.63
N VAL A 87 -7.82 0.13 5.70
CA VAL A 87 -8.16 1.56 5.64
C VAL A 87 -6.93 2.40 5.25
N ALA A 88 -5.78 2.17 5.88
CA ALA A 88 -4.53 2.87 5.56
C ALA A 88 -4.10 2.64 4.12
N ASP A 89 -4.16 1.40 3.64
CA ASP A 89 -3.82 0.98 2.28
C ASP A 89 -4.74 1.64 1.25
N THR A 90 -6.04 1.62 1.51
CA THR A 90 -7.06 2.22 0.62
C THR A 90 -6.89 3.75 0.56
N ILE A 91 -6.72 4.40 1.71
CA ILE A 91 -6.49 5.86 1.78
C ILE A 91 -5.18 6.22 1.09
N GLY A 92 -4.12 5.44 1.30
CA GLY A 92 -2.84 5.61 0.65
C GLY A 92 -3.01 5.63 -0.87
N CYS A 93 -3.62 4.59 -1.44
CA CYS A 93 -3.87 4.50 -2.88
C CYS A 93 -4.67 5.69 -3.41
N LEU A 94 -5.70 6.15 -2.69
CA LEU A 94 -6.49 7.32 -3.07
C LEU A 94 -5.65 8.60 -3.06
N ILE A 95 -4.79 8.81 -2.05
CA ILE A 95 -3.85 9.93 -2.01
C ILE A 95 -2.95 9.90 -3.25
N GLY A 96 -2.35 8.76 -3.57
CA GLY A 96 -1.51 8.57 -4.76
C GLY A 96 -2.24 8.91 -6.07
N TYR A 97 -3.49 8.45 -6.19
CA TYR A 97 -4.37 8.78 -7.32
C TYR A 97 -4.57 10.28 -7.48
N TYR A 98 -4.93 10.98 -6.40
CA TYR A 98 -5.19 12.42 -6.45
C TYR A 98 -3.92 13.22 -6.71
N ILE A 99 -2.78 12.85 -6.10
CA ILE A 99 -1.48 13.48 -6.37
C ILE A 99 -1.17 13.44 -7.87
N TYR A 100 -1.29 12.27 -8.50
CA TYR A 100 -1.06 12.14 -9.94
C TYR A 100 -1.99 13.02 -10.76
N LYS A 101 -3.30 13.01 -10.46
CA LYS A 101 -4.28 13.84 -11.18
C LYS A 101 -3.98 15.34 -11.05
N VAL A 102 -3.58 15.80 -9.87
CA VAL A 102 -3.19 17.20 -9.63
C VAL A 102 -1.92 17.55 -10.40
N LEU A 103 -0.91 16.67 -10.39
CA LEU A 103 0.34 16.90 -11.12
C LEU A 103 0.11 16.95 -12.63
N ILE A 104 -0.62 16.00 -13.20
CA ILE A 104 -0.94 16.02 -14.63
C ILE A 104 -1.69 17.30 -15.00
N LYS A 105 -2.73 17.69 -14.24
CA LYS A 105 -3.48 18.94 -14.49
C LYS A 105 -2.63 20.21 -14.39
N ARG A 106 -1.56 20.19 -13.59
CA ARG A 106 -0.70 21.35 -13.36
C ARG A 106 0.36 21.53 -14.44
N PHE A 107 0.86 20.42 -15.00
CA PHE A 107 2.01 20.43 -15.91
C PHE A 107 1.65 20.14 -17.38
N PHE A 108 0.43 19.66 -17.67
CA PHE A 108 -0.09 19.38 -19.01
C PHE A 108 -1.50 19.96 -19.18
#